data_AF-A0A836Z1H2-F1
#
_entry.id   AF-A0A836Z1H2-F1
#
_cell.length_a   1.000
_cell.length_b   1.000
_cell.length_c   1.000
_cell.angle_alpha   90.00
_cell.angle_beta   90.00
_cell.angle_gamma   90.00
#
_symmetry.space_group_name_H-M   'P 1'
#
loop_
_entity.id
_entity.type
_entity.pdbx_description
1 polymer ?
#
loop_
_entity_poly.entity_id
_entity_poly.type
_entity_poly.pdbx_seq_one_letter_code
_entity_poly.pdbx_strand_id
1 'polypeptide(L)'
;MANSKDRFQKAIRESFDQLLANGEKKITKTKIIENAKFEDGSSVGKTTLYAKNAVTKDPIHATLIDELNEKIANLPKNNFNKKKTSIETNKELKLRIKELEDKNNQLLTQLVEMESSFENTAHRNDENQIQNLESQLYILAFLLNSQIVGRRYKELDIIIKTFEAKYHGKQVAKVAKEQIQKMKNEIECSKVISMKGSFKED
;
A
#
# COMPACT_ATOMS: atom_id res chain seq x y z
N MET A 1 -47.37 -29.32 -22.73
CA MET A 1 -46.50 -29.11 -23.90
C MET A 1 -46.59 -27.65 -24.28
N ALA A 2 -45.54 -26.85 -24.08
CA ALA A 2 -45.58 -25.43 -24.47
C ALA A 2 -45.71 -25.33 -26.00
N ASN A 3 -46.67 -24.54 -26.48
CA ASN A 3 -46.92 -24.32 -27.89
C ASN A 3 -45.63 -23.79 -28.54
N SER A 4 -45.28 -24.27 -29.74
CA SER A 4 -44.07 -23.84 -30.48
C SER A 4 -44.01 -22.31 -30.62
N LYS A 5 -45.18 -21.68 -30.77
CA LYS A 5 -45.37 -20.22 -30.79
C LYS A 5 -44.88 -19.56 -29.50
N ASP A 6 -45.25 -20.09 -28.33
CA ASP A 6 -44.91 -19.50 -27.03
C ASP A 6 -43.41 -19.64 -26.73
N ARG A 7 -42.82 -20.78 -27.12
CA ARG A 7 -41.36 -21.00 -27.02
C ARG A 7 -40.57 -19.98 -27.83
N PHE A 8 -41.00 -19.71 -29.06
CA PHE A 8 -40.36 -18.70 -29.90
C PHE A 8 -40.53 -17.28 -29.32
N GLN A 9 -41.73 -16.91 -28.87
CA GLN A 9 -41.94 -15.59 -28.26
C GLN A 9 -41.09 -15.39 -27.00
N LYS A 10 -40.94 -16.43 -26.17
CA LYS A 10 -40.09 -16.41 -24.97
C LYS A 10 -38.62 -16.18 -25.34
N ALA A 11 -38.08 -16.94 -26.29
CA ALA A 11 -36.69 -16.79 -26.75
C ALA A 11 -36.38 -15.38 -27.29
N ILE A 12 -37.33 -14.76 -28.00
CA ILE A 12 -37.17 -13.40 -28.53
C ILE A 12 -37.15 -12.34 -27.41
N ARG A 13 -38.02 -12.49 -26.39
CA ARG A 13 -38.04 -11.57 -25.23
C ARG A 13 -36.76 -11.70 -24.41
N GLU A 14 -36.33 -12.92 -24.11
CA GLU A 14 -35.09 -13.17 -23.37
C GLU A 14 -33.86 -12.60 -24.10
N SER A 15 -33.82 -12.73 -25.44
CA SER A 15 -32.76 -12.13 -26.25
C SER A 15 -32.72 -10.60 -26.14
N PHE A 16 -33.89 -9.96 -26.14
CA PHE A 16 -33.98 -8.51 -25.96
C PHE A 16 -33.47 -8.10 -24.56
N ASP A 17 -33.88 -8.80 -23.52
CA ASP A 17 -33.46 -8.52 -22.14
C ASP A 17 -31.96 -8.76 -21.95
N GLN A 18 -31.39 -9.78 -22.58
CA GLN A 18 -29.94 -10.03 -22.60
C GLN A 18 -29.17 -8.91 -23.32
N LEU A 19 -29.66 -8.44 -24.47
CA LEU A 19 -29.03 -7.33 -25.20
C LEU A 19 -29.08 -6.03 -24.38
N LEU A 20 -30.12 -5.83 -23.58
CA LEU A 20 -30.20 -4.73 -22.62
C LEU A 20 -29.21 -4.89 -21.47
N ALA A 21 -29.17 -6.06 -20.84
CA ALA A 21 -28.25 -6.34 -19.73
C ALA A 21 -26.77 -6.20 -20.14
N ASN A 22 -26.45 -6.57 -21.39
CA ASN A 22 -25.11 -6.46 -21.95
C ASN A 22 -24.73 -5.04 -22.39
N GLY A 23 -25.61 -4.04 -22.21
CA GLY A 23 -25.32 -2.64 -22.52
C GLY A 23 -25.18 -2.35 -24.02
N GLU A 24 -25.87 -3.11 -24.87
CA GLU A 24 -25.74 -2.98 -26.32
C GLU A 24 -26.16 -1.60 -26.82
N LYS A 25 -25.31 -0.96 -27.63
CA LYS A 25 -25.47 0.45 -28.03
C LYS A 25 -26.66 0.70 -28.96
N LYS A 26 -27.01 -0.30 -29.79
CA LYS A 26 -28.10 -0.22 -30.77
C LYS A 26 -28.79 -1.57 -30.88
N ILE A 27 -29.98 -1.66 -30.28
CA ILE A 27 -30.81 -2.86 -30.35
C ILE A 27 -31.74 -2.74 -31.56
N THR A 28 -31.66 -3.71 -32.48
CA THR A 28 -32.53 -3.82 -33.65
C THR A 28 -33.21 -5.18 -33.67
N LYS A 29 -34.38 -5.28 -34.33
CA LYS A 29 -35.10 -6.57 -34.47
C LYS A 29 -34.23 -7.69 -35.02
N THR A 30 -33.40 -7.38 -36.03
CA THR A 30 -32.45 -8.34 -36.60
C THR A 30 -31.49 -8.89 -35.55
N LYS A 31 -30.91 -8.00 -34.72
CA LYS A 31 -29.96 -8.39 -33.69
C LYS A 31 -30.62 -9.20 -32.56
N ILE A 32 -31.86 -8.87 -32.22
CA ILE A 32 -32.65 -9.65 -31.25
C ILE A 32 -32.88 -11.07 -31.79
N ILE A 33 -33.24 -11.23 -33.07
CA ILE A 33 -33.44 -12.55 -33.69
C ILE A 33 -32.13 -13.34 -33.75
N GLU A 34 -31.02 -12.69 -34.11
CA GLU A 34 -29.69 -13.34 -34.18
C GLU A 34 -29.20 -13.84 -32.82
N ASN A 35 -29.50 -13.12 -31.75
CA ASN A 35 -29.11 -13.49 -30.39
C ASN A 35 -30.13 -14.41 -29.68
N ALA A 36 -31.31 -14.63 -30.28
CA ALA A 36 -32.34 -15.46 -29.69
C ALA A 36 -32.05 -16.96 -29.85
N LYS A 37 -32.06 -17.66 -28.71
CA LYS A 37 -31.85 -19.10 -28.63
C LYS A 37 -33.01 -19.75 -27.88
N PHE A 38 -33.38 -20.96 -28.29
CA PHE A 38 -34.31 -21.81 -27.56
C PHE A 38 -33.63 -22.38 -26.29
N GLU A 39 -34.42 -23.00 -25.41
CA GLU A 39 -33.94 -23.58 -24.13
C GLU A 39 -32.88 -24.70 -24.33
N ASP A 40 -32.87 -25.32 -25.51
CA ASP A 40 -31.87 -26.32 -25.92
C ASP A 40 -30.57 -25.71 -26.50
N GLY A 41 -30.49 -24.37 -26.55
CA GLY A 41 -29.36 -23.62 -27.10
C GLY A 41 -29.37 -23.45 -28.62
N SER A 42 -30.36 -24.02 -29.33
CA SER A 42 -30.49 -23.85 -30.77
C SER A 42 -30.96 -22.44 -31.14
N SER A 43 -30.50 -21.90 -32.26
CA SER A 43 -30.87 -20.54 -32.69
C SER A 43 -32.27 -20.50 -33.30
N VAL A 44 -32.99 -19.42 -33.07
CA VAL A 44 -34.31 -19.24 -33.68
C VAL A 44 -34.22 -18.96 -35.19
N GLY A 45 -35.30 -19.26 -35.93
CA GLY A 45 -35.36 -19.00 -37.37
C GLY A 45 -35.37 -17.50 -37.69
N LYS A 46 -34.51 -17.09 -38.63
CA LYS A 46 -34.32 -15.66 -39.00
C LYS A 46 -35.57 -14.99 -39.54
N THR A 47 -36.44 -15.75 -40.19
CA THR A 47 -37.68 -15.26 -40.83
C THR A 47 -38.92 -15.55 -40.00
N THR A 48 -38.82 -16.32 -38.92
CA THR A 48 -39.96 -16.81 -38.13
C THR A 48 -40.76 -15.67 -37.50
N LEU A 49 -40.10 -14.58 -37.10
CA LEU A 49 -40.79 -13.40 -36.56
C LEU A 49 -41.79 -12.79 -37.57
N TYR A 50 -41.48 -12.88 -38.86
CA TYR A 50 -42.27 -12.30 -39.95
C TYR A 50 -43.14 -13.32 -40.68
N ALA A 51 -43.29 -14.53 -40.12
CA ALA A 51 -44.10 -15.58 -40.70
C ALA A 51 -45.58 -15.15 -40.80
N LYS A 52 -46.21 -15.50 -41.92
CA LYS A 52 -47.62 -15.23 -42.20
C LYS A 52 -48.43 -16.52 -42.14
N ASN A 53 -49.68 -16.42 -41.70
CA ASN A 53 -50.61 -17.53 -41.76
C ASN A 53 -50.87 -17.89 -43.22
N ALA A 54 -50.77 -19.17 -43.58
CA ALA A 54 -50.97 -19.62 -44.97
C ALA A 54 -52.40 -19.35 -45.47
N VAL A 55 -53.39 -19.32 -44.56
CA VAL A 55 -54.80 -19.15 -44.90
C VAL A 55 -55.20 -17.67 -44.91
N THR A 56 -54.91 -16.94 -43.84
CA THR A 56 -55.37 -15.54 -43.71
C THR A 56 -54.37 -14.52 -44.24
N LYS A 57 -53.14 -14.94 -44.57
CA LYS A 57 -51.99 -14.09 -44.94
C LYS A 57 -51.57 -13.06 -43.88
N ASP A 58 -52.19 -13.09 -42.69
CA ASP A 58 -51.86 -12.19 -41.60
C ASP A 58 -50.56 -12.59 -40.89
N PRO A 59 -49.81 -11.63 -40.31
CA PRO A 59 -48.61 -11.93 -39.56
C PRO A 59 -48.94 -12.73 -38.28
N ILE A 60 -48.28 -13.88 -38.09
CA ILE A 60 -48.54 -14.79 -36.96
C ILE A 60 -48.13 -14.16 -35.61
N HIS A 61 -47.10 -13.29 -35.65
CA HIS A 61 -46.49 -12.65 -34.48
C HIS A 61 -46.65 -11.13 -34.47
N ALA A 62 -47.73 -10.59 -35.08
CA ALA A 62 -47.98 -9.13 -35.14
C ALA A 62 -47.82 -8.44 -33.77
N THR A 63 -48.45 -8.99 -32.74
CA THR A 63 -48.39 -8.44 -31.36
C THR A 63 -46.98 -8.35 -30.80
N LEU A 64 -46.11 -9.33 -31.11
CA LEU A 64 -44.71 -9.33 -30.66
C LEU A 64 -43.88 -8.30 -31.43
N ILE A 65 -44.19 -8.08 -32.71
CA ILE A 65 -43.52 -7.08 -33.54
C ILE A 65 -43.78 -5.67 -33.00
N ASP A 66 -45.01 -5.41 -32.55
CA ASP A 66 -45.43 -4.13 -31.97
C ASP A 66 -44.82 -3.93 -30.57
N GLU A 67 -44.86 -4.95 -29.72
CA GLU A 67 -44.20 -4.93 -28.40
C GLU A 67 -42.71 -4.59 -28.53
N LEU A 68 -42.01 -5.21 -29.48
CA LEU A 68 -40.58 -4.94 -29.73
C LEU A 68 -40.36 -3.52 -30.26
N ASN A 69 -41.24 -3.01 -31.13
CA ASN A 69 -41.14 -1.65 -31.63
C ASN A 69 -41.27 -0.63 -30.49
N GLU A 70 -42.27 -0.79 -29.63
CA GLU A 70 -42.47 0.08 -28.47
C GLU A 70 -41.28 0.01 -27.51
N LYS A 71 -40.83 -1.20 -27.18
CA LYS A 71 -39.66 -1.40 -26.31
C LYS A 71 -38.40 -0.76 -26.87
N ILE A 72 -38.13 -0.91 -28.17
CA ILE A 72 -36.97 -0.28 -28.84
C ILE A 72 -37.12 1.24 -28.87
N ALA A 73 -38.32 1.76 -29.12
CA ALA A 73 -38.58 3.21 -29.17
C ALA A 73 -38.45 3.88 -27.79
N ASN A 74 -38.82 3.17 -26.72
CA ASN A 74 -38.72 3.62 -25.34
C ASN A 74 -37.32 3.46 -24.72
N LEU A 75 -36.35 2.91 -25.47
CA LEU A 75 -34.97 2.86 -24.98
C LEU A 75 -34.42 4.28 -24.81
N PRO A 76 -33.72 4.56 -23.70
CA PRO A 76 -33.06 5.84 -23.53
C PRO A 76 -32.12 6.03 -24.71
N LYS A 77 -32.32 7.11 -25.48
CA LYS A 77 -31.42 7.46 -26.58
C LYS A 77 -30.02 7.59 -25.97
N ASN A 78 -29.18 6.59 -26.21
CA ASN A 78 -27.84 6.49 -25.65
C ASN A 78 -27.04 7.73 -26.09
N ASN A 79 -26.99 8.75 -25.23
CA ASN A 79 -26.18 9.95 -25.41
C ASN A 79 -24.67 9.67 -25.26
N PHE A 80 -24.25 8.40 -25.19
CA PHE A 80 -22.85 7.99 -25.14
C PHE A 80 -22.07 8.27 -26.43
N ASN A 81 -22.73 8.68 -27.51
CA ASN A 81 -22.08 9.10 -28.76
C ASN A 81 -21.93 10.62 -28.90
N LYS A 82 -22.22 11.42 -27.86
CA LYS A 82 -21.86 12.84 -27.90
C LYS A 82 -20.33 12.92 -27.71
N LYS A 83 -19.58 12.99 -28.83
CA LYS A 83 -18.14 13.32 -28.80
C LYS A 83 -18.00 14.55 -27.90
N LYS A 84 -17.25 14.40 -26.79
CA LYS A 84 -16.91 15.54 -25.93
C LYS A 84 -16.33 16.63 -26.82
N THR A 85 -16.85 17.84 -26.69
CA THR A 85 -16.36 18.97 -27.46
C THR A 85 -14.93 19.30 -27.02
N SER A 86 -14.13 19.90 -27.91
CA SER A 86 -12.75 20.31 -27.59
C SER A 86 -12.66 21.23 -26.34
N ILE A 87 -13.74 21.94 -26.04
CA ILE A 87 -13.86 22.81 -24.86
C ILE A 87 -14.03 21.98 -23.58
N GLU A 88 -14.85 20.94 -23.61
CA GLU A 88 -15.06 20.04 -22.47
C GLU A 88 -13.78 19.26 -22.17
N THR A 89 -13.10 18.74 -23.18
CA THR A 89 -11.82 18.02 -22.99
C THR A 89 -10.72 18.96 -22.48
N ASN A 90 -10.61 20.19 -22.99
CA ASN A 90 -9.63 21.16 -22.47
C ASN A 90 -9.88 21.54 -21.01
N LYS A 91 -11.15 21.71 -20.60
CA LYS A 91 -11.50 22.01 -19.20
C LYS A 91 -11.10 20.85 -18.28
N GLU A 92 -11.39 19.63 -18.68
CA GLU A 92 -11.06 18.41 -17.93
C GLU A 92 -9.54 18.22 -17.81
N LEU A 93 -8.78 18.44 -18.90
CA LEU A 93 -7.33 18.38 -18.89
C LEU A 93 -6.70 19.44 -17.99
N LYS A 94 -7.21 20.68 -18.01
CA LYS A 94 -6.71 21.75 -17.10
C LYS A 94 -6.95 21.40 -15.63
N LEU A 95 -8.13 20.86 -15.31
CA LEU A 95 -8.41 20.36 -13.96
C LEU A 95 -7.43 19.26 -13.57
N ARG A 96 -7.17 18.33 -14.48
CA ARG A 96 -6.26 17.23 -14.21
C ARG A 96 -4.81 17.67 -14.04
N ILE A 97 -4.35 18.64 -14.82
CA ILE A 97 -3.02 19.26 -14.66
C ILE A 97 -2.91 19.86 -13.26
N LYS A 98 -3.89 20.65 -12.84
CA LYS A 98 -3.89 21.27 -11.51
C LYS A 98 -3.86 20.24 -10.38
N GLU A 99 -4.68 19.18 -10.48
CA GLU A 99 -4.66 18.07 -9.51
C GLU A 99 -3.30 17.37 -9.45
N LEU A 100 -2.63 17.20 -10.59
CA LEU A 100 -1.32 16.58 -10.66
C LEU A 100 -0.23 17.50 -10.08
N GLU A 101 -0.29 18.80 -10.35
CA GLU A 101 0.60 19.80 -9.76
C GLU A 101 0.46 19.82 -8.23
N ASP A 102 -0.78 19.84 -7.72
CA ASP A 102 -1.05 19.82 -6.27
C ASP A 102 -0.50 18.54 -5.61
N LYS A 103 -0.71 17.38 -6.25
CA LYS A 103 -0.14 16.10 -5.76
C LYS A 103 1.39 16.08 -5.80
N ASN A 104 1.99 16.64 -6.84
CA ASN A 104 3.44 16.70 -6.96
C ASN A 104 4.05 17.58 -5.86
N ASN A 105 3.42 18.72 -5.56
CA ASN A 105 3.84 19.59 -4.45
C ASN A 105 3.70 18.91 -3.08
N GLN A 106 2.64 18.13 -2.87
CA GLN A 106 2.48 17.33 -1.65
C GLN A 106 3.58 16.28 -1.51
N LEU A 107 3.91 15.56 -2.59
CA LEU A 107 4.98 14.56 -2.59
C LEU A 107 6.35 15.20 -2.30
N LEU A 108 6.64 16.36 -2.91
CA LEU A 108 7.87 17.11 -2.63
C LEU A 108 7.97 17.52 -1.16
N THR A 109 6.88 17.98 -0.57
CA THR A 109 6.84 18.37 0.85
C THR A 109 7.13 17.16 1.76
N GLN A 110 6.48 16.02 1.48
CA GLN A 110 6.70 14.78 2.23
C GLN A 110 8.14 14.27 2.12
N LEU A 111 8.77 14.43 0.94
CA LEU A 111 10.15 14.02 0.73
C LEU A 111 11.11 14.86 1.56
N VAL A 112 10.93 16.17 1.60
CA VAL A 112 11.74 17.08 2.44
C VAL A 112 11.60 16.75 3.92
N GLU A 113 10.38 16.49 4.40
CA GLU A 113 10.15 16.08 5.80
C GLU A 113 10.82 14.73 6.11
N MET A 114 10.76 13.78 5.17
CA MET A 114 11.39 12.47 5.32
C MET A 114 12.92 12.56 5.35
N GLU A 115 13.53 13.36 4.47
CA GLU A 115 14.97 13.60 4.47
C GLU A 115 15.42 14.23 5.79
N SER A 116 14.71 15.25 6.27
CA SER A 116 15.01 15.88 7.56
C SER A 116 14.86 14.90 8.72
N SER A 117 13.80 14.09 8.74
CA SER A 117 13.63 13.06 9.76
C SER A 117 14.75 12.02 9.71
N PHE A 118 15.15 11.59 8.51
CA PHE A 118 16.22 10.62 8.32
C PHE A 118 17.56 11.17 8.83
N GLU A 119 17.94 12.38 8.42
CA GLU A 119 19.17 13.05 8.86
C GLU A 119 19.20 13.21 10.39
N ASN A 120 18.08 13.62 10.99
CA ASN A 120 17.95 13.69 12.45
C ASN A 120 18.11 12.33 13.14
N THR A 121 17.57 11.25 12.57
CA THR A 121 17.74 9.90 13.14
C THR A 121 19.17 9.40 13.01
N ALA A 122 19.83 9.67 11.87
CA ALA A 122 21.23 9.33 11.65
C ALA A 122 22.14 10.07 12.65
N HIS A 123 21.97 11.39 12.79
CA HIS A 123 22.74 12.17 13.76
C HIS A 123 22.53 11.71 15.21
N ARG A 124 21.29 11.40 15.61
CA ARG A 124 21.03 10.85 16.95
C ARG A 124 21.70 9.50 17.17
N ASN A 125 21.76 8.65 16.14
CA ASN A 125 22.44 7.37 16.24
C ASN A 125 23.96 7.55 16.39
N ASP A 126 24.55 8.43 15.60
CA ASP A 126 25.97 8.78 15.69
C ASP A 126 26.32 9.40 17.05
N GLU A 127 25.49 10.34 17.54
CA GLU A 127 25.65 10.93 18.87
C GLU A 127 25.58 9.88 19.99
N ASN A 128 24.62 8.95 19.91
CA ASN A 128 24.52 7.85 20.86
C ASN A 128 25.74 6.92 20.80
N GLN A 129 26.24 6.61 19.60
CA GLN A 129 27.44 5.80 19.43
C GLN A 129 28.69 6.50 19.98
N ILE A 130 28.85 7.79 19.70
CA ILE A 130 29.93 8.63 20.24
C ILE A 130 29.85 8.67 21.77
N GLN A 131 28.67 8.90 22.35
CA GLN A 131 28.49 8.93 23.79
C GLN A 131 28.84 7.58 24.44
N ASN A 132 28.50 6.46 23.79
CA ASN A 132 28.88 5.13 24.25
C ASN A 132 30.39 4.91 24.21
N LEU A 133 31.06 5.28 23.10
CA LEU A 133 32.51 5.20 22.97
C LEU A 133 33.24 6.08 23.98
N GLU A 134 32.77 7.31 24.20
CA GLU A 134 33.30 8.22 25.23
C GLU A 134 33.15 7.62 26.63
N SER A 135 32.02 6.98 26.93
CA SER A 135 31.77 6.31 28.21
C SER A 135 32.70 5.12 28.41
N GLN A 136 32.87 4.27 27.40
CA GLN A 136 33.80 3.13 27.45
C GLN A 136 35.25 3.59 27.62
N LEU A 137 35.66 4.63 26.89
CA LEU A 137 37.00 5.20 26.99
C LEU A 137 37.24 5.79 28.38
N TYR A 138 36.25 6.48 28.96
CA TYR A 138 36.31 6.98 30.33
C TYR A 138 36.49 5.85 31.35
N ILE A 139 35.68 4.79 31.25
CA ILE A 139 35.75 3.62 32.16
C ILE A 139 37.15 2.98 32.08
N LEU A 140 37.66 2.73 30.87
CA LEU A 140 38.98 2.15 30.66
C LEU A 140 40.09 3.05 31.18
N ALA A 141 40.05 4.35 30.84
CA ALA A 141 41.05 5.31 31.29
C ALA A 141 41.09 5.40 32.81
N PHE A 142 39.92 5.41 33.47
CA PHE A 142 39.82 5.44 34.92
C PHE A 142 40.39 4.17 35.56
N LEU A 143 39.99 2.98 35.07
CA LEU A 143 40.49 1.70 35.57
C LEU A 143 42.00 1.58 35.39
N LEU A 144 42.53 1.90 34.22
CA LEU A 144 43.98 1.88 33.94
C LEU A 144 44.74 2.86 34.84
N ASN A 145 44.26 4.11 34.95
CA ASN A 145 44.89 5.11 35.80
C ASN A 145 44.82 4.74 37.30
N SER A 146 43.82 3.96 37.71
CA SER A 146 43.71 3.45 39.08
C SER A 146 44.65 2.28 39.39
N GLN A 147 45.03 1.47 38.38
CA GLN A 147 45.91 0.32 38.57
C GLN A 147 47.39 0.66 38.47
N ILE A 148 47.75 1.71 37.74
CA ILE A 148 49.14 2.14 37.56
C ILE A 148 49.56 2.90 38.82
N VAL A 149 50.07 2.16 39.80
CA VAL A 149 50.58 2.72 41.06
C VAL A 149 51.81 3.60 40.76
N GLY A 150 51.73 4.89 41.11
CA GLY A 150 52.87 5.82 41.13
C GLY A 150 53.19 6.57 39.82
N ARG A 151 52.60 6.21 38.67
CA ARG A 151 52.70 7.01 37.43
C ARG A 151 51.32 7.43 36.95
N ARG A 152 50.96 8.69 37.22
CA ARG A 152 49.80 9.32 36.57
C ARG A 152 50.17 9.69 35.14
N TYR A 153 49.54 9.03 34.18
CA TYR A 153 49.65 9.41 32.78
C TYR A 153 48.75 10.63 32.54
N LYS A 154 49.35 11.73 32.06
CA LYS A 154 48.64 13.00 31.86
C LYS A 154 47.50 12.84 30.86
N GLU A 155 47.71 12.01 29.84
CA GLU A 155 46.75 11.70 28.79
C GLU A 155 45.48 11.05 29.36
N LEU A 156 45.63 10.10 30.29
CA LEU A 156 44.49 9.45 30.95
C LEU A 156 43.74 10.43 31.85
N ASP A 157 44.45 11.29 32.59
CA ASP A 157 43.85 12.30 33.46
C ASP A 157 43.07 13.34 32.65
N ILE A 158 43.55 13.73 31.47
CA ILE A 158 42.85 14.62 30.54
C ILE A 158 41.55 13.97 30.06
N ILE A 159 41.57 12.70 29.64
CA ILE A 159 40.37 11.97 29.19
C ILE A 159 39.33 11.92 30.31
N ILE A 160 39.75 11.55 31.52
CA ILE A 160 38.89 11.46 32.70
C ILE A 160 38.23 12.81 33.00
N LYS A 161 39.03 13.88 33.10
CA LYS A 161 38.53 15.22 33.42
C LYS A 161 37.60 15.77 32.34
N THR A 162 37.93 15.53 31.07
CA THR A 162 37.12 16.01 29.94
C THR A 162 35.74 15.35 29.95
N PHE A 163 35.69 14.03 30.19
CA PHE A 163 34.43 13.31 30.31
C PHE A 163 33.61 13.79 31.52
N GLU A 164 34.24 13.94 32.69
CA GLU A 164 33.55 14.40 33.90
C GLU A 164 33.01 15.81 33.79
N ALA A 165 33.72 16.71 33.08
CA ALA A 165 33.24 18.05 32.79
C ALA A 165 32.04 18.03 31.82
N LYS A 166 32.13 17.27 30.72
CA LYS A 166 31.09 17.18 29.68
C LYS A 166 29.78 16.55 30.18
N TYR A 167 29.89 15.55 31.07
CA TYR A 167 28.76 14.78 31.58
C TYR A 167 28.46 15.06 33.07
N HIS A 168 28.94 16.18 33.60
CA HIS A 168 28.70 16.54 35.00
C HIS A 168 27.20 16.53 35.35
N GLY A 169 26.83 15.80 36.40
CA GLY A 169 25.44 15.67 36.86
C GLY A 169 24.51 14.85 35.95
N LYS A 170 24.96 14.40 34.77
CA LYS A 170 24.14 13.62 33.83
C LYS A 170 24.11 12.14 34.20
N GLN A 171 23.04 11.46 33.79
CA GLN A 171 22.84 10.03 34.05
C GLN A 171 23.98 9.16 33.50
N VAL A 172 24.53 9.52 32.34
CA VAL A 172 25.65 8.84 31.68
C VAL A 172 26.86 8.72 32.60
N ALA A 173 27.22 9.80 33.31
CA ALA A 173 28.34 9.79 34.25
C ALA A 173 28.06 8.93 35.49
N LYS A 174 26.80 8.87 35.95
CA LYS A 174 26.41 8.01 37.08
C LYS A 174 26.56 6.54 36.72
N VAL A 175 26.00 6.13 35.57
CA VAL A 175 26.07 4.75 35.06
C VAL A 175 27.53 4.34 34.85
N ALA A 176 28.36 5.20 34.25
CA ALA A 176 29.76 4.90 34.03
C ALA A 176 30.54 4.70 35.35
N LYS A 177 30.25 5.50 36.39
CA LYS A 177 30.86 5.35 37.73
C LYS A 177 30.42 4.08 38.44
N GLU A 178 29.15 3.70 38.34
CA GLU A 178 28.65 2.42 38.85
C GLU A 178 29.35 1.23 38.17
N GLN A 179 29.51 1.30 36.85
CA GLN A 179 30.20 0.27 36.09
C GLN A 179 31.69 0.16 36.45
N ILE A 180 32.39 1.30 36.63
CA ILE A 180 33.77 1.32 37.14
C ILE A 180 33.85 0.60 38.47
N GLN A 181 32.95 0.91 39.41
CA GLN A 181 32.98 0.30 40.74
C GLN A 181 32.75 -1.21 40.67
N LYS A 182 31.80 -1.65 39.85
CA LYS A 182 31.53 -3.08 39.62
C LYS A 182 32.77 -3.79 39.06
N MET A 183 33.36 -3.24 37.99
CA MET A 183 34.54 -3.83 37.35
C MET A 183 35.76 -3.83 38.27
N LYS A 184 35.94 -2.77 39.07
CA LYS A 184 37.01 -2.70 40.07
C LYS A 184 36.88 -3.83 41.10
N ASN A 185 35.68 -4.05 41.63
CA ASN A 185 35.41 -5.13 42.57
C ASN A 185 35.67 -6.50 41.92
N GLU A 186 35.23 -6.73 40.68
CA GLU A 186 35.49 -7.98 39.95
C GLU A 186 36.99 -8.22 39.75
N ILE A 187 37.74 -7.18 39.36
CA ILE A 187 39.19 -7.27 39.18
C ILE A 187 39.90 -7.57 40.51
N GLU A 188 39.51 -6.92 41.61
CA GLU A 188 40.08 -7.16 42.93
C GLU A 188 39.82 -8.59 43.40
N CYS A 189 38.59 -9.10 43.24
CA CYS A 189 38.23 -10.49 43.55
C CYS A 189 38.90 -11.53 42.65
N SER A 190 39.31 -11.15 41.43
CA SER A 190 39.98 -12.06 40.48
C SER A 190 41.49 -12.15 40.68
N LYS A 191 42.09 -11.32 41.54
CA LYS A 191 43.54 -11.40 41.82
C LYS A 191 43.84 -12.69 42.59
N VAL A 192 44.52 -13.63 41.93
CA VAL A 192 45.08 -14.81 42.59
C VAL A 192 46.18 -14.35 43.55
N ILE A 193 45.89 -14.43 44.85
CA ILE A 193 46.92 -14.26 45.89
C ILE A 193 47.75 -15.54 45.85
N SER A 194 49.01 -15.45 45.41
CA SER A 194 49.95 -16.56 45.58
C SER A 194 50.13 -16.80 47.09
N MET A 195 49.59 -17.91 47.60
CA MET A 195 49.88 -18.40 48.95
C MET A 195 51.34 -18.86 49.01
N LYS A 196 52.27 -17.90 49.09
CA LYS A 196 53.65 -18.19 49.50
C LYS A 196 53.73 -18.06 51.02
N GLY A 197 53.60 -19.21 51.69
CA GLY A 197 54.13 -19.43 53.04
C GLY A 197 53.10 -19.54 54.15
N SER A 198 52.64 -20.76 54.42
CA SER A 198 52.50 -21.31 55.78
C SER A 198 52.03 -22.77 55.75
N PHE A 199 52.82 -23.67 55.19
CA PHE A 199 52.84 -25.04 55.72
C PHE A 199 54.17 -25.15 56.47
N LYS A 200 54.09 -25.05 57.80
CA LYS A 200 55.15 -25.62 58.63
C LYS A 200 55.01 -27.13 58.46
N GLU A 201 56.06 -27.76 57.98
CA GLU A 201 56.22 -29.21 58.07
C GLU A 201 56.34 -29.53 59.56
N ASP A 202 55.37 -30.28 60.08
CA ASP A 202 55.48 -31.03 61.34
C ASP A 202 56.02 -32.43 61.02
#